data_AF-A0A932HEN4-F1
#
_entry.id   AF-A0A932HEN4-F1
#
_cell.length_a   1.000
_cell.length_b   1.000
_cell.length_c   1.000
_cell.angle_alpha   90.00
_cell.angle_beta   90.00
_cell.angle_gamma   90.00
#
_symmetry.space_group_name_H-M   'P 1'
#
loop_
_entity.id
_entity.type
_entity.pdbx_description
1 polymer ?
#
loop_
_entity_poly.entity_id
_entity_poly.type
_entity_poly.pdbx_seq_one_letter_code
_entity_poly.pdbx_strand_id
1 'polypeptide(L)' 'IRLLTNNPRKVVGLDGYGLTLAERVPIIPDPTDHNRAYLDVKRDKLGHLLAH' A
#
# COMPACT_ATOMS: atom_id res chain seq x y z
N ILE A 1 -9.88 -12.27 4.75
CA ILE A 1 -9.98 -11.45 3.50
C ILE A 1 -8.61 -11.33 2.85
N ARG A 2 -8.53 -11.30 1.51
CA ARG A 2 -7.30 -10.95 0.77
C ARG A 2 -7.34 -9.46 0.47
N LEU A 3 -6.41 -8.69 1.02
CA LEU A 3 -6.38 -7.24 0.86
C LEU A 3 -5.32 -6.84 -0.15
N LEU A 4 -5.78 -6.22 -1.24
CA LEU A 4 -4.90 -5.62 -2.24
C LEU A 4 -4.45 -4.23 -1.74
N THR A 5 -3.22 -4.10 -1.22
CA THR A 5 -2.70 -2.81 -0.74
C THR A 5 -1.18 -2.77 -0.64
N ASN A 6 -0.59 -1.63 -0.99
CA ASN A 6 0.81 -1.30 -0.67
C ASN A 6 0.96 -0.47 0.60
N ASN A 7 -0.14 -0.04 1.19
CA ASN A 7 -0.11 0.75 2.41
C ASN A 7 -0.29 -0.18 3.62
N PRO A 8 0.78 -0.43 4.40
CA PRO A 8 0.71 -1.30 5.57
C PRO A 8 -0.19 -0.73 6.69
N ARG A 9 -0.38 0.60 6.76
CA ARG A 9 -1.25 1.24 7.76
C ARG A 9 -2.72 0.86 7.57
N LYS A 10 -3.14 0.52 6.33
CA LYS A 10 -4.51 0.05 6.07
C LYS A 10 -4.78 -1.33 6.67
N VAL A 11 -3.76 -2.14 6.91
CA VAL A 11 -3.90 -3.45 7.54
C VAL A 11 -4.29 -3.27 9.01
N VAL A 12 -3.54 -2.44 9.74
CA VAL A 12 -3.80 -2.15 11.16
C VAL A 12 -5.19 -1.54 11.39
N GLY A 13 -5.64 -0.69 10.46
CA GLY A 13 -6.98 -0.10 10.54
C GLY A 13 -8.11 -1.13 10.42
N LEU A 14 -7.91 -2.23 9.69
CA LEU A 14 -8.93 -3.27 9.47
C LEU A 14 -9.04 -4.26 10.62
N ASP A 15 -7.94 -4.52 11.34
CA ASP A 15 -7.97 -5.34 12.56
C ASP A 15 -8.91 -4.74 13.62
N GLY A 16 -8.98 -3.40 13.70
CA GLY A 16 -9.90 -2.68 14.58
C GLY A 16 -11.39 -2.88 14.26
N TYR A 17 -11.73 -3.35 13.06
CA TYR A 17 -13.10 -3.68 12.65
C TYR A 17 -13.44 -5.18 12.81
N GLY A 18 -12.56 -5.97 13.42
CA GLY A 18 -12.76 -7.42 13.58
C GLY A 18 -12.63 -8.22 12.28
N LEU A 19 -12.02 -7.63 11.24
CA LEU A 19 -11.80 -8.28 9.96
C LEU A 19 -10.44 -8.97 9.94
N THR A 20 -10.42 -10.30 9.93
CA THR A 20 -9.17 -11.06 9.84
C THR A 20 -8.57 -10.99 8.44
N LEU A 21 -7.37 -10.44 8.33
CA LEU A 21 -6.58 -10.47 7.10
C LEU A 21 -6.00 -11.87 6.89
N ALA A 22 -6.35 -12.52 5.78
CA ALA A 22 -5.79 -13.82 5.42
C ALA A 22 -4.47 -13.66 4.66
N GLU A 23 -4.37 -12.62 3.82
CA GLU A 23 -3.20 -12.36 2.99
C GLU A 23 -3.19 -10.88 2.58
N ARG A 24 -1.99 -10.29 2.50
CA ARG A 24 -1.76 -8.99 1.84
C ARG A 24 -1.17 -9.23 0.45
N VAL A 25 -1.88 -8.77 -0.56
CA VAL A 25 -1.44 -8.82 -1.95
C VAL A 25 -0.94 -7.43 -2.35
N PRO A 26 0.33 -7.26 -2.78
CA PRO A 26 0.83 -5.97 -3.26
C PRO A 26 0.14 -5.56 -4.58
N ILE A 27 0.00 -4.25 -4.80
CA ILE A 27 -0.41 -3.66 -6.08
C ILE A 27 0.67 -2.67 -6.53
N ILE A 28 1.81 -3.10 -7.02
CA ILE A 28 2.90 -2.17 -7.37
C ILE A 28 2.68 -1.67 -8.81
N PRO A 29 2.33 -0.39 -9.03
CA PRO A 29 2.30 0.17 -10.38
C PRO A 29 3.72 0.54 -10.82
N ASP A 30 4.01 0.38 -12.11
CA ASP A 30 5.23 0.93 -12.69
C ASP A 30 5.20 2.47 -12.67
N PRO A 31 6.32 3.13 -12.29
CA PRO A 31 6.42 4.57 -12.40
C PRO A 31 6.36 5.02 -13.86
N THR A 32 5.56 6.03 -14.12
CA THR A 32 5.54 6.81 -15.36
C THR A 32 5.99 8.24 -15.04
N ASP A 33 6.39 9.00 -16.05
CA ASP A 33 6.87 10.38 -15.84
C ASP A 33 5.81 11.28 -15.18
N HIS A 34 4.52 10.97 -15.37
CA HIS A 34 3.42 11.70 -14.75
C HIS A 34 3.15 11.30 -13.29
N ASN A 35 3.46 10.07 -12.88
CA ASN A 35 3.11 9.56 -11.55
C ASN A 35 4.31 9.36 -10.62
N ARG A 36 5.54 9.47 -11.11
CA ARG A 36 6.78 9.25 -10.35
C ARG A 36 6.84 10.06 -9.05
N ALA A 37 6.69 11.39 -9.15
CA ALA A 37 6.71 12.26 -7.98
C ALA A 37 5.61 11.93 -6.96
N TYR A 38 4.45 11.48 -7.44
CA TYR A 38 3.36 11.06 -6.57
C TYR A 38 3.68 9.73 -5.84
N LEU A 39 4.28 8.77 -6.55
CA LEU A 39 4.70 7.50 -5.98
C LEU A 39 5.85 7.69 -4.98
N ASP A 40 6.82 8.56 -5.28
CA ASP A 40 7.90 8.92 -4.36
C ASP A 40 7.35 9.53 -3.06
N VAL A 41 6.43 10.49 -3.15
CA VAL A 41 5.77 11.06 -1.97
C VAL A 41 5.04 9.98 -1.17
N LYS A 42 4.36 9.04 -1.83
CA LYS A 42 3.69 7.92 -1.17
C LYS A 42 4.66 6.99 -0.46
N ARG A 43 5.83 6.70 -1.04
CA ARG A 43 6.88 5.89 -0.42
C ARG A 43 7.49 6.65 0.77
N ASP A 44 8.02 7.83 0.52
CA ASP A 44 8.91 8.54 1.45
C ASP A 44 8.15 9.18 2.61
N LYS A 45 6.95 9.71 2.36
CA LYS A 45 6.17 10.43 3.39
C LYS A 45 5.07 9.59 4.02
N LEU A 46 4.49 8.64 3.27
CA LEU A 46 3.33 7.87 3.73
C LEU A 46 3.66 6.40 4.06
N GLY A 47 4.92 5.98 3.88
CA GLY A 47 5.39 4.64 4.23
C GLY A 47 4.79 3.55 3.33
N HIS A 48 4.45 3.88 2.09
CA HIS A 48 3.98 2.89 1.13
C HIS A 48 5.13 1.96 0.73
N LEU A 49 4.84 0.66 0.66
CA LEU A 49 5.75 -0.37 0.20
C LEU A 49 5.73 -0.43 -1.33
N LEU A 50 6.43 0.51 -1.97
CA LEU A 50 6.60 0.54 -3.41
C LEU A 50 8.08 0.25 -3.72
N ALA A 51 8.35 -0.83 -4.46
CA ALA A 51 9.68 -1.16 -4.94
C ALA A 51 9.80 -0.67 -6.39
N HIS A 52 10.49 0.46 -6.58
CA HIS A 52 10.89 0.98 -7.89
C HIS A 52 12.18 1.77 -7.75
#